data_AF-A0A414ZGJ1-F1
#
_entry.id   AF-A0A414ZGJ1-F1
#
_cell.length_a   1.000
_cell.length_b   1.000
_cell.length_c   1.000
_cell.angle_alpha   90.00
_cell.angle_beta   90.00
_cell.angle_gamma   90.00
#
_symmetry.space_group_name_H-M   'P 1'
#
loop_
_entity.id
_entity.type
_entity.pdbx_description
1 polymer ?
#
loop_
_entity_poly.entity_id
_entity_poly.type
_entity_poly.pdbx_seq_one_letter_code
_entity_poly.pdbx_strand_id
1 'polypeptide(L)' 'MKNTIQKIWQFYVDGFRSMTLGKTLWLIILVKLFIMFFILRIFFFPNYLNSSAVGEDKEEYVGRELIDRALGDSPSSTPD' A
#
# COMPACT_ATOMS: atom_id res chain seq x y z
N MET A 1 2.79 -30.15 31.05
CA MET A 1 2.07 -28.98 30.50
C MET A 1 2.19 -28.77 28.98
N LYS A 2 3.11 -29.46 28.27
CA LYS A 2 3.27 -29.33 26.80
C LYS A 2 2.11 -29.92 25.97
N ASN A 3 1.38 -30.88 26.52
CA ASN A 3 0.37 -31.65 25.79
C ASN A 3 -0.99 -30.93 25.66
N THR A 4 -1.27 -29.94 26.50
CA THR A 4 -2.53 -29.20 26.47
C THR A 4 -2.60 -28.30 25.23
N ILE A 5 -1.52 -27.57 24.94
CA ILE A 5 -1.42 -26.71 23.75
C ILE A 5 -1.55 -27.53 22.47
N GLN A 6 -0.94 -28.72 22.42
CA GLN A 6 -1.08 -29.62 21.27
C GLN A 6 -2.51 -30.13 21.09
N LYS A 7 -3.23 -30.41 22.19
CA LYS A 7 -4.65 -30.77 22.12
C LYS A 7 -5.52 -29.62 21.63
N ILE A 8 -5.31 -28.39 22.12
CA ILE A 8 -6.03 -27.21 21.63
C ILE A 8 -5.74 -27.00 20.14
N TRP A 9 -4.48 -27.15 19.71
CA TRP A 9 -4.09 -27.02 18.31
C TRP A 9 -4.77 -28.07 17.42
N GLN A 10 -4.73 -29.34 17.82
CA GLN A 10 -5.41 -30.41 17.10
C GLN A 10 -6.91 -30.19 17.07
N PHE A 11 -7.54 -29.78 18.16
CA PHE A 11 -8.98 -29.53 18.21
C PHE A 11 -9.39 -28.34 17.32
N TYR A 12 -8.56 -27.29 17.25
CA TYR A 12 -8.79 -26.16 16.35
C TYR A 12 -8.63 -26.56 14.88
N VAL A 13 -7.58 -27.30 14.55
CA VAL A 13 -7.34 -27.79 13.18
C VAL A 13 -8.38 -28.83 12.76
N ASP A 14 -8.77 -29.73 13.65
CA ASP A 14 -9.82 -30.74 13.40
C ASP A 14 -11.20 -30.09 13.30
N GLY A 15 -11.55 -29.15 14.18
CA GLY A 15 -12.80 -28.38 14.07
C GLY A 15 -12.88 -27.57 12.77
N PHE A 16 -11.75 -26.98 12.37
CA PHE A 16 -11.62 -26.23 11.11
C PHE A 16 -11.67 -27.14 9.87
N ARG A 17 -11.10 -28.34 9.93
CA ARG A 17 -11.03 -29.30 8.81
C ARG A 17 -12.28 -30.18 8.70
N SER A 18 -12.91 -30.53 9.81
CA SER A 18 -14.09 -31.40 9.88
C SER A 18 -15.36 -30.72 9.38
N MET A 19 -15.38 -29.39 9.26
CA MET A 19 -16.48 -28.66 8.66
C MET A 19 -16.19 -28.29 7.20
N THR A 20 -17.05 -28.73 6.30
CA THR A 20 -17.08 -28.24 4.90
C THR A 20 -17.18 -26.72 4.85
N LEU A 21 -17.90 -26.11 5.81
CA LEU A 21 -17.98 -24.65 5.98
C LEU A 21 -16.62 -24.00 6.26
N GLY A 22 -15.75 -24.62 7.06
CA GLY A 22 -14.41 -24.08 7.36
C GLY A 22 -13.52 -24.05 6.13
N LYS A 23 -13.54 -25.13 5.32
CA LYS A 23 -12.85 -25.17 4.03
C LYS A 23 -13.39 -24.13 3.05
N THR A 24 -14.72 -24.00 2.95
CA THR A 24 -15.35 -22.99 2.07
C THR A 24 -15.01 -21.58 2.51
N LEU A 25 -15.05 -21.28 3.81
CA LEU A 25 -14.73 -19.95 4.33
C LEU A 25 -13.25 -19.60 4.13
N TRP A 26 -12.35 -20.56 4.35
CA TRP A 26 -10.93 -20.40 4.07
C TRP A 26 -10.65 -20.18 2.58
N LEU A 27 -11.32 -20.95 1.72
CA LEU A 27 -11.26 -20.77 0.26
C LEU A 27 -11.74 -19.36 -0.12
N ILE A 28 -12.85 -18.88 0.47
CA ILE A 28 -13.35 -17.52 0.24
C ILE A 28 -12.33 -16.47 0.67
N ILE A 29 -11.70 -16.63 1.84
CA ILE A 29 -10.66 -15.72 2.33
C ILE A 29 -9.45 -15.72 1.38
N LEU A 30 -9.00 -16.89 0.93
CA LEU A 30 -7.88 -17.05 0.02
C LEU A 30 -8.18 -16.45 -1.36
N VAL A 31 -9.36 -16.72 -1.90
CA VAL A 31 -9.85 -16.16 -3.17
C VAL A 31 -10.00 -14.65 -3.05
N LYS A 32 -10.57 -14.14 -1.95
CA LYS A 32 -10.72 -12.70 -1.72
C LYS A 32 -9.36 -12.02 -1.59
N LEU A 33 -8.41 -12.59 -0.85
CA LEU A 33 -7.03 -12.11 -0.77
C LEU A 33 -6.38 -12.11 -2.15
N PHE A 34 -6.55 -13.18 -2.94
CA PHE A 34 -5.99 -13.26 -4.28
C PHE A 34 -6.60 -12.23 -5.23
N ILE A 35 -7.93 -12.12 -5.28
CA ILE A 35 -8.65 -11.16 -6.14
C ILE A 35 -8.35 -9.72 -5.71
N MET A 36 -8.39 -9.41 -4.41
CA MET A 36 -8.03 -8.08 -3.92
C MET A 36 -6.56 -7.76 -4.22
N PHE A 37 -5.65 -8.71 -4.01
CA PHE A 37 -4.25 -8.52 -4.37
C PHE A 37 -4.08 -8.32 -5.87
N PHE A 38 -4.74 -9.09 -6.73
CA PHE A 38 -4.57 -9.01 -8.17
C PHE A 38 -5.16 -7.71 -8.74
N ILE A 39 -6.37 -7.33 -8.32
CA ILE A 39 -7.02 -6.10 -8.79
C ILE A 39 -6.29 -4.88 -8.26
N LEU A 40 -5.96 -4.82 -6.96
CA LEU A 40 -5.13 -3.75 -6.43
C LEU A 40 -3.76 -3.77 -7.13
N ARG A 41 -3.09 -4.91 -7.30
CA ARG A 41 -1.81 -4.98 -8.01
C ARG A 41 -1.92 -4.44 -9.43
N ILE A 42 -2.90 -4.85 -10.22
CA ILE A 42 -3.00 -4.46 -11.63
C ILE A 42 -3.58 -3.06 -11.84
N PHE A 43 -4.45 -2.56 -10.94
CA PHE A 43 -5.12 -1.27 -11.08
C PHE A 43 -4.46 -0.17 -10.25
N PHE A 44 -4.00 -0.51 -9.06
CA PHE A 44 -3.30 0.40 -8.17
C PHE A 44 -1.86 0.61 -8.62
N PHE A 45 -1.14 -0.37 -9.20
CA PHE A 45 0.20 -0.09 -9.73
C PHE A 45 0.22 0.92 -10.88
N PRO A 46 -0.60 0.82 -11.94
CA PRO A 46 -0.62 1.83 -12.98
C PRO A 46 -1.13 3.16 -12.44
N ASN A 47 -2.19 3.24 -11.63
CA ASN A 47 -2.65 4.55 -11.15
C ASN A 47 -1.77 5.16 -10.04
N TYR A 48 -1.21 4.39 -9.10
CA TYR A 48 -0.28 4.93 -8.11
C TYR A 48 1.07 5.28 -8.74
N LEU A 49 1.65 4.45 -9.61
CA LEU A 49 2.93 4.79 -10.25
C LEU A 49 2.77 5.85 -11.34
N ASN A 50 1.66 5.86 -12.10
CA ASN A 50 1.42 6.86 -13.14
C ASN A 50 0.92 8.19 -12.55
N SER A 51 0.17 8.19 -11.45
CA SER A 51 -0.19 9.43 -10.74
C SER A 51 0.95 9.95 -9.86
N SER A 52 1.84 9.10 -9.35
CA SER A 52 3.15 9.56 -8.84
C SER A 52 4.07 10.07 -9.95
N ALA A 53 3.92 9.59 -11.20
CA ALA A 53 4.61 10.18 -12.36
C ALA A 53 3.99 11.53 -12.80
N VAL A 54 2.69 11.76 -12.56
CA VAL A 54 2.02 13.08 -12.72
C VAL A 54 2.19 13.97 -11.47
N GLY A 55 2.88 13.47 -10.43
CA GLY A 55 3.35 14.26 -9.30
C GLY A 55 4.70 14.94 -9.56
N GLU A 56 5.47 14.47 -10.54
CA GLU A 56 6.77 15.04 -10.93
C GLU A 56 6.63 16.44 -11.52
N ASP A 57 5.52 16.71 -12.22
CA ASP A 57 5.24 18.05 -12.76
C ASP A 57 5.06 19.09 -11.65
N LYS A 58 4.57 18.71 -10.47
CA LYS A 58 4.41 19.65 -9.35
C LYS A 58 5.74 19.94 -8.69
N GLU A 59 6.53 18.91 -8.38
CA GLU A 59 7.87 19.08 -7.78
C GLU A 59 8.79 19.92 -8.68
N GLU A 60 8.78 19.67 -10.00
CA GLU A 60 9.56 20.46 -10.96
C GLU A 60 9.01 21.89 -11.08
N TYR A 61 7.70 22.09 -11.02
CA TYR A 61 7.09 23.42 -11.03
C TYR A 61 7.42 24.22 -9.77
N VAL A 62 7.35 23.63 -8.56
CA VAL A 62 7.75 24.33 -7.32
C VAL A 62 9.26 24.58 -7.29
N GLY A 63 10.06 23.64 -7.78
CA GLY A 63 11.51 23.80 -7.90
C GLY A 63 11.89 24.95 -8.82
N ARG A 64 11.25 25.06 -9.99
CA ARG A 64 11.43 26.19 -10.90
C ARG A 64 10.99 27.51 -10.27
N GLU A 65 9.88 27.54 -9.55
CA GLU A 65 9.39 28.77 -8.92
C GLU A 65 10.25 29.22 -7.72
N LEU A 66 10.87 28.28 -7.00
CA LEU A 66 11.85 28.59 -5.95
C LEU A 66 13.18 29.07 -6.54
N ILE A 67 13.64 28.48 -7.65
CA ILE A 67 14.83 28.93 -8.37
C ILE A 67 14.57 30.32 -8.98
N ASP A 68 13.41 30.56 -9.57
CA ASP A 68 13.05 31.85 -10.20
C ASP A 68 12.87 32.96 -9.15
N ARG A 69 12.32 32.65 -7.96
CA ARG A 69 12.34 33.60 -6.83
C ARG A 69 13.74 33.82 -6.27
N ALA A 70 14.56 32.79 -6.16
CA ALA A 70 15.94 32.91 -5.68
C ALA A 70 16.85 33.66 -6.67
N LEU A 71 16.57 33.57 -7.98
CA LEU A 71 17.27 34.30 -9.04
C LEU A 71 16.65 35.69 -9.31
N GLY A 72 15.35 35.86 -9.05
CA GLY A 72 14.57 37.08 -9.25
C GLY A 72 14.61 38.05 -8.06
N ASP A 73 14.85 37.58 -6.84
CA ASP A 73 15.19 38.43 -5.70
C ASP A 73 16.71 38.68 -5.65
N SER A 74 17.16 39.53 -6.57
CA SER A 74 18.14 40.55 -6.18
C SER A 74 17.38 41.85 -5.90
N PRO A 75 16.87 42.10 -4.67
CA PRO A 75 16.82 43.45 -4.19
C PRO A 75 18.28 43.84 -3.98
N SER A 76 18.78 44.59 -4.97
CA SER A 76 19.98 45.41 -4.90
C SER A 76 20.31 45.80 -3.47
N SER A 77 21.37 45.20 -2.96
CA SER A 77 22.12 45.74 -1.83
C SER A 77 22.67 47.09 -2.24
N THR A 78 22.03 48.20 -1.85
CA THR A 78 22.63 49.28 -1.04
C THR A 78 21.73 50.54 -0.93
N PRO A 79 21.94 51.35 0.13
CA PRO A 79 21.07 52.43 0.56
C PRO A 79 21.52 53.79 0.03
N ASP A 80 20.57 54.61 -0.44
CA ASP A 80 20.70 56.05 -0.65
C ASP A 80 19.47 56.79 -0.09
#